data_AF-A0A6G0AD53-F1
#
_entry.id   AF-A0A6G0AD53-F1
#
_cell.length_a   1.000
_cell.length_b   1.000
_cell.length_c   1.000
_cell.angle_alpha   90.00
_cell.angle_beta   90.00
_cell.angle_gamma   90.00
#
_symmetry.space_group_name_H-M   'P 1'
#
loop_
_entity.id
_entity.type
_entity.pdbx_description
1 polymer ?
#
loop_
_entity_poly.entity_id
_entity_poly.type
_entity_poly.pdbx_seq_one_letter_code
_entity_poly.pdbx_strand_id
1 'polypeptide(L)'
;MWGVHVQPTDGNMVIAGCYSCGASWRTKNGGQTWTQISIGGSNYQYSIVDSMTQFAAQSSGFYKLESQYFIPVELASFSADLSGNDVTLSWTTATELNNQGFEIEQSFDNQNFNKIGFVPGFGTTTEMKSYSFIIPDVNAVVQYYRLKQIDFDGTSTTFNSVEVTGPMPDNFVLNQNHPNPFNPSTTISFTLPVESYVTIKLFNMLGQEVAKIADGSFQTGSHNFEFNAQNLTSGAYIYTLEANGVNGQVFKSTKKMLLLR
;
A
#
# COMPACT_ATOMS: atom_id res chain seq x y z
N MET A 1 -4.42 49.74 -19.64
CA MET A 1 -4.40 48.36 -20.16
C MET A 1 -5.14 47.49 -19.14
N TRP A 2 -6.09 46.67 -19.58
CA TRP A 2 -6.79 45.75 -18.68
C TRP A 2 -5.96 44.47 -18.57
N GLY A 3 -5.54 44.12 -17.36
CA GLY A 3 -5.03 42.78 -17.08
C GLY A 3 -6.22 41.91 -16.71
N VAL A 4 -6.44 40.82 -17.44
CA VAL A 4 -7.50 39.86 -17.15
C VAL A 4 -6.87 38.48 -16.99
N HIS A 5 -7.18 37.81 -15.89
CA HIS A 5 -6.84 36.41 -15.68
C HIS A 5 -8.11 35.61 -15.46
N VAL A 6 -8.21 34.48 -16.15
CA VAL A 6 -9.32 33.53 -16.07
C VAL A 6 -8.75 32.21 -15.56
N GLN A 7 -9.40 31.62 -14.57
CA GLN A 7 -9.05 30.28 -14.08
C GLN A 7 -9.17 29.26 -15.24
N PRO A 8 -8.10 28.57 -15.63
CA PRO A 8 -8.10 27.75 -16.85
C PRO A 8 -8.90 26.45 -16.73
N THR A 9 -9.20 25.99 -15.51
CA THR A 9 -9.90 24.73 -15.28
C THR A 9 -11.41 24.84 -15.38
N ASP A 10 -12.01 25.94 -14.93
CA ASP A 10 -13.47 26.11 -14.90
C ASP A 10 -13.96 27.46 -15.47
N GLY A 11 -13.07 28.43 -15.70
CA GLY A 11 -13.41 29.78 -16.17
C GLY A 11 -14.28 30.61 -15.22
N ASN A 12 -14.67 30.08 -14.06
CA ASN A 12 -15.65 30.71 -13.19
C ASN A 12 -15.02 31.82 -12.36
N MET A 13 -13.75 31.66 -11.98
CA MET A 13 -13.00 32.72 -11.32
C MET A 13 -12.30 33.59 -12.36
N VAL A 14 -12.66 34.87 -12.41
CA VAL A 14 -11.99 35.88 -13.23
C VAL A 14 -11.58 37.05 -12.34
N ILE A 15 -10.36 37.52 -12.54
CA ILE A 15 -9.84 38.71 -11.89
C ILE A 15 -9.49 39.71 -12.99
N ALA A 16 -9.99 40.93 -12.84
CA ALA A 16 -9.74 42.02 -13.76
C ALA A 16 -9.17 43.20 -12.99
N GLY A 17 -8.16 43.86 -13.57
CA GLY A 17 -7.61 45.10 -13.04
C GLY A 17 -7.66 46.21 -14.08
N CYS A 18 -8.04 47.39 -13.61
CA CYS A 18 -8.07 48.61 -14.39
C CYS A 18 -6.91 49.51 -13.96
N TYR A 19 -5.88 49.54 -14.79
CA TYR A 19 -4.72 50.41 -14.56
C TYR A 19 -5.12 51.89 -14.43
N SER A 20 -6.00 52.38 -15.31
CA SER A 20 -6.37 53.80 -15.36
C SER A 20 -7.29 54.26 -14.22
N CYS A 21 -7.93 53.32 -13.52
CA CYS A 21 -8.87 53.63 -12.45
C CYS A 21 -8.51 53.00 -11.11
N GLY A 22 -7.31 52.41 -11.01
CA GLY A 22 -6.71 52.00 -9.73
C GLY A 22 -7.52 50.96 -8.95
N ALA A 23 -8.38 50.22 -9.63
CA ALA A 23 -9.30 49.29 -9.00
C ALA A 23 -9.15 47.89 -9.61
N SER A 24 -9.42 46.92 -8.76
CA SER A 24 -9.38 45.50 -9.07
C SER A 24 -10.72 44.88 -8.71
N TRP A 25 -11.16 43.91 -9.50
CA TRP A 25 -12.41 43.22 -9.30
C TRP A 25 -12.23 41.73 -9.45
N ARG A 26 -13.05 40.99 -8.71
CA ARG A 26 -13.14 39.53 -8.77
C ARG A 26 -14.58 39.12 -9.06
N THR A 27 -14.73 38.13 -9.93
CA THR A 27 -15.95 37.35 -10.12
C THR A 27 -15.70 35.90 -9.74
N LYS A 28 -16.73 35.22 -9.25
CA LYS A 28 -16.73 33.76 -8.99
C LYS A 28 -17.70 32.99 -9.91
N ASN A 29 -18.35 33.69 -10.84
CA ASN A 29 -19.37 33.15 -11.74
C ASN A 29 -19.15 33.60 -13.19
N GLY A 30 -17.89 33.54 -13.66
CA GLY A 30 -17.56 33.73 -15.08
C GLY A 30 -17.79 35.15 -15.61
N GLY A 31 -17.87 36.16 -14.74
CA GLY A 31 -18.02 37.57 -15.13
C GLY A 31 -19.43 38.11 -14.95
N GLN A 32 -20.37 37.34 -14.40
CA GLN A 32 -21.75 37.79 -14.18
C GLN A 32 -21.86 38.80 -13.03
N THR A 33 -21.13 38.58 -11.93
CA THR A 33 -21.12 39.52 -10.80
C THR A 33 -19.70 39.82 -10.36
N TRP A 34 -19.41 41.10 -10.14
CA TRP A 34 -18.08 41.58 -9.77
C TRP A 34 -18.09 42.19 -8.38
N THR A 35 -17.14 41.76 -7.56
CA THR A 35 -16.85 42.37 -6.26
C THR A 35 -15.54 43.14 -6.37
N GLN A 36 -15.56 44.43 -6.06
CA GLN A 36 -14.34 45.23 -5.99
C GLN A 36 -13.47 44.74 -4.85
N ILE A 37 -12.18 44.59 -5.11
CA ILE A 37 -11.16 44.19 -4.14
C ILE A 37 -10.10 45.30 -4.06
N SER A 38 -9.72 45.67 -2.84
CA SER A 38 -8.66 46.67 -2.61
C SER A 38 -7.31 45.99 -2.64
N ILE A 39 -6.44 46.41 -3.57
CA ILE A 39 -5.06 45.94 -3.69
C ILE A 39 -4.18 47.17 -3.47
N GLY A 40 -3.61 47.30 -2.28
CA GLY A 40 -2.84 48.47 -1.85
C GLY A 40 -1.56 48.67 -2.68
N GLY A 41 -1.41 49.84 -3.31
CA GLY A 41 -0.25 50.15 -4.13
C GLY A 41 0.99 50.48 -3.29
N SER A 42 2.01 49.63 -3.35
CA SER A 42 3.45 49.99 -3.41
C SER A 42 4.43 48.83 -3.14
N ASN A 43 3.94 47.64 -2.80
CA ASN A 43 4.78 46.44 -2.65
C ASN A 43 4.08 45.25 -3.32
N TYR A 44 4.84 44.23 -3.76
CA TYR A 44 4.27 42.99 -4.29
C TYR A 44 3.16 42.51 -3.35
N GLN A 45 1.94 42.44 -3.85
CA GLN A 45 0.82 41.90 -3.08
C GLN A 45 0.57 40.48 -3.57
N TYR A 46 0.69 39.53 -2.66
CA TYR A 46 0.35 38.14 -2.92
C TYR A 46 -0.98 37.80 -2.25
N SER A 47 -1.81 37.02 -2.93
CA SER A 47 -3.01 36.40 -2.38
C SER A 47 -2.91 34.90 -2.59
N ILE A 48 -2.90 34.17 -1.47
CA ILE A 48 -2.90 32.70 -1.46
C ILE A 48 -4.35 32.26 -1.53
N VAL A 49 -4.71 31.48 -2.55
CA VAL A 49 -6.06 30.93 -2.71
C VAL A 49 -6.14 29.52 -2.13
N ASP A 50 -5.09 28.74 -2.36
CA ASP A 50 -4.89 27.41 -1.80
C ASP A 50 -3.38 27.07 -1.79
N SER A 51 -3.04 25.82 -1.47
CA SER A 51 -1.67 25.33 -1.41
C SER A 51 -0.93 25.33 -2.75
N MET A 52 -1.64 25.41 -3.89
CA MET A 52 -1.08 25.33 -5.24
C MET A 52 -1.11 26.68 -5.97
N THR A 53 -2.02 27.57 -5.60
CA THR A 53 -2.35 28.76 -6.38
C THR A 53 -2.09 30.03 -5.57
N GLN A 54 -1.09 30.79 -6.02
CA GLN A 54 -0.82 32.13 -5.52
C GLN A 54 -0.98 33.14 -6.65
N PHE A 55 -1.62 34.26 -6.34
CA PHE A 55 -1.71 35.40 -7.25
C PHE A 55 -0.81 36.51 -6.77
N ALA A 56 0.10 36.96 -7.62
CA ALA A 56 0.89 38.16 -7.38
C ALA A 56 0.40 39.30 -8.28
N ALA A 57 0.19 40.47 -7.69
CA ALA A 57 -0.18 41.68 -8.42
C ALA A 57 0.88 42.78 -8.23
N GLN A 58 1.22 43.46 -9.32
CA GLN A 58 2.01 44.69 -9.32
C GLN A 58 1.41 45.71 -10.30
N SER A 59 1.92 46.95 -10.28
CA SER A 59 1.56 48.06 -11.18
C SER A 59 1.57 47.73 -12.68
N SER A 60 2.19 46.62 -13.10
CA SER A 60 2.31 46.17 -14.49
C SER A 60 1.46 44.94 -14.87
N GLY A 61 0.77 44.27 -13.94
CA GLY A 61 -0.09 43.12 -14.28
C GLY A 61 -0.33 42.11 -13.15
N PHE A 62 -1.08 41.05 -13.47
CA PHE A 62 -1.34 39.89 -12.60
C PHE A 62 -0.53 38.69 -13.07
N TYR A 63 0.10 38.00 -12.13
CA TYR A 63 0.83 36.76 -12.38
C TYR A 63 0.20 35.65 -11.54
N LYS A 64 -0.21 34.55 -12.20
CA LYS A 64 -0.51 33.29 -11.51
C LYS A 64 0.83 32.60 -11.25
N LEU A 65 1.20 32.45 -9.99
CA LEU A 65 2.34 31.67 -9.57
C LEU A 65 1.81 30.31 -9.14
N GLU A 66 2.15 29.28 -9.92
CA GLU A 66 1.93 27.90 -9.50
C GLU A 66 3.15 27.49 -8.67
N SER A 67 2.92 27.17 -7.40
CA SER A 67 3.99 26.61 -6.56
C SER A 67 4.30 25.21 -7.08
N GLN A 68 5.54 24.99 -7.55
CA GLN A 68 6.02 23.65 -7.87
C GLN A 68 6.42 22.84 -6.64
N TYR A 69 6.30 23.43 -5.45
CA TYR A 69 6.48 22.75 -4.18
C TYR A 69 5.11 22.42 -3.61
N PHE A 70 4.61 21.26 -4.01
CA PHE A 70 3.58 20.51 -3.32
C PHE A 70 4.20 19.92 -2.05
N ILE A 71 3.59 20.16 -0.89
CA ILE A 71 3.75 19.25 0.24
C ILE A 71 2.69 18.18 0.00
N PRO A 72 3.05 16.99 -0.50
CA PRO A 72 2.11 15.89 -0.60
C PRO A 72 1.64 15.58 0.82
N VAL A 73 0.42 15.06 0.94
CA VAL A 73 -0.21 14.57 2.18
C VAL A 73 0.76 14.37 3.33
N GLU A 74 0.57 15.16 4.37
CA GLU A 74 1.37 15.05 5.58
C GLU A 74 0.83 13.89 6.40
N LEU A 75 1.43 12.72 6.19
CA LEU A 75 1.25 11.58 7.08
C LEU A 75 1.76 11.97 8.47
N ALA A 76 0.83 12.14 9.41
CA ALA A 76 1.15 12.55 10.78
C ALA A 76 1.65 11.37 11.61
N SER A 77 1.12 10.16 11.36
CA SER A 77 1.60 8.94 11.99
C SER A 77 1.28 7.72 11.15
N PHE A 78 2.10 6.67 11.30
CA PHE A 78 1.80 5.33 10.85
C PHE A 78 2.44 4.34 11.83
N SER A 79 1.62 3.46 12.39
CA SER A 79 2.02 2.44 13.35
C SER A 79 1.37 1.11 13.01
N ALA A 80 1.93 0.05 13.57
CA ALA A 80 1.39 -1.29 13.48
C ALA A 80 1.45 -1.93 14.86
N ASP A 81 0.32 -2.47 15.31
CA ASP A 81 0.16 -3.06 16.62
C ASP A 81 -0.32 -4.50 16.48
N LEU A 82 0.40 -5.43 17.10
CA LEU A 82 0.04 -6.85 17.15
C LEU A 82 -0.84 -7.13 18.37
N SER A 83 -2.03 -7.69 18.17
CA SER A 83 -2.91 -8.15 19.23
C SER A 83 -3.34 -9.59 18.97
N GLY A 84 -2.88 -10.53 19.80
CA GLY A 84 -3.03 -11.95 19.51
C GLY A 84 -2.22 -12.32 18.26
N ASN A 85 -2.91 -12.76 17.21
CA ASN A 85 -2.32 -13.00 15.89
C ASN A 85 -2.71 -11.93 14.86
N ASP A 86 -3.47 -10.90 15.24
CA ASP A 86 -3.94 -9.90 14.29
C ASP A 86 -3.05 -8.67 14.35
N VAL A 87 -2.61 -8.19 13.19
CA VAL A 87 -1.88 -6.92 13.09
C VAL A 87 -2.86 -5.83 12.69
N THR A 88 -2.96 -4.79 13.51
CA THR A 88 -3.72 -3.58 13.19
C THR A 88 -2.77 -2.48 12.77
N LEU A 89 -2.86 -2.07 11.51
CA LEU A 89 -2.22 -0.87 11.01
C LEU A 89 -3.09 0.34 11.35
N SER A 90 -2.49 1.40 11.89
CA SER A 90 -3.16 2.65 12.20
C SER A 90 -2.37 3.82 11.64
N TRP A 91 -3.04 4.73 10.93
CA TRP A 91 -2.39 5.94 10.44
C TRP A 91 -3.31 7.15 10.51
N THR A 92 -2.67 8.32 10.56
CA THR A 92 -3.36 9.61 10.52
C THR A 92 -2.72 10.53 9.49
N THR A 93 -3.57 11.26 8.77
CA THR A 93 -3.17 12.32 7.86
C THR A 93 -3.49 13.66 8.51
N ALA A 94 -2.56 14.62 8.50
CA ALA A 94 -2.85 15.98 8.93
C ALA A 94 -3.68 16.72 7.88
N THR A 95 -3.32 16.53 6.60
CA THR A 95 -4.04 17.05 5.43
C THR A 95 -3.98 16.04 4.30
N GLU A 96 -5.00 16.08 3.42
CA GLU A 96 -5.08 15.31 2.20
C GLU A 96 -5.29 16.22 1.00
N LEU A 97 -4.60 15.94 -0.10
CA LEU A 97 -4.76 16.64 -1.37
C LEU A 97 -4.90 15.59 -2.46
N ASN A 98 -5.99 15.66 -3.22
CA ASN A 98 -6.25 14.76 -4.35
C ASN A 98 -6.17 13.24 -4.02
N ASN A 99 -6.28 12.87 -2.74
CA ASN A 99 -6.01 11.53 -2.26
C ASN A 99 -7.15 10.57 -2.62
N GLN A 100 -6.90 9.64 -3.53
CA GLN A 100 -7.82 8.55 -3.84
C GLN A 100 -7.85 7.52 -2.71
N GLY A 101 -6.70 7.27 -2.08
CA GLY A 101 -6.56 6.39 -0.92
C GLY A 101 -5.18 5.75 -0.79
N PHE A 102 -5.10 4.75 0.07
CA PHE A 102 -3.84 4.12 0.45
C PHE A 102 -3.84 2.65 0.04
N GLU A 103 -2.86 2.26 -0.77
CA GLU A 103 -2.46 0.87 -0.94
C GLU A 103 -1.68 0.41 0.29
N ILE A 104 -2.10 -0.70 0.88
CA ILE A 104 -1.41 -1.36 1.98
C ILE A 104 -0.52 -2.43 1.35
N GLU A 105 0.78 -2.33 1.60
CA GLU A 105 1.75 -3.27 1.09
C GLU A 105 2.47 -3.99 2.23
N GLN A 106 2.74 -5.28 2.03
CA GLN A 106 3.44 -6.16 2.96
C GLN A 106 4.71 -6.69 2.33
N SER A 107 5.75 -6.81 3.14
CA SER A 107 7.00 -7.48 2.79
C SER A 107 7.47 -8.36 3.96
N PHE A 108 8.18 -9.44 3.63
CA PHE A 108 8.86 -10.30 4.60
C PHE A 108 10.38 -10.07 4.62
N ASP A 109 10.91 -9.22 3.74
CA ASP A 109 12.34 -8.95 3.56
C ASP A 109 12.68 -7.45 3.53
N ASN A 110 11.67 -6.59 3.77
CA ASN A 110 11.71 -5.14 3.68
C ASN A 110 12.18 -4.59 2.31
N GLN A 111 12.12 -5.41 1.26
CA GLN A 111 12.59 -5.06 -0.09
C GLN A 111 11.49 -5.31 -1.12
N ASN A 112 10.93 -6.51 -1.14
CA ASN A 112 9.88 -6.92 -2.05
C ASN A 112 8.53 -6.76 -1.36
N PHE A 113 7.80 -5.72 -1.74
CA PHE A 113 6.49 -5.38 -1.19
C PHE A 113 5.38 -5.81 -2.15
N ASN A 114 4.38 -6.52 -1.62
CA ASN A 114 3.17 -6.93 -2.33
C ASN A 114 1.95 -6.20 -1.76
N LYS A 115 1.05 -5.76 -2.64
CA LYS A 115 -0.22 -5.16 -2.24
C LYS A 115 -1.12 -6.21 -1.57
N ILE A 116 -1.60 -5.90 -0.36
CA ILE A 116 -2.52 -6.74 0.42
C ILE A 116 -3.89 -6.08 0.65
N GLY A 117 -4.00 -4.77 0.42
CA GLY A 117 -5.24 -4.04 0.65
C GLY A 117 -5.27 -2.65 0.03
N PHE A 118 -6.44 -2.03 0.07
CA PHE A 118 -6.64 -0.63 -0.27
C PHE A 118 -7.69 0.00 0.64
N VAL A 119 -7.41 1.18 1.18
CA VAL A 119 -8.35 1.96 1.98
C VAL A 119 -8.61 3.29 1.28
N PRO A 120 -9.87 3.58 0.88
CA PRO A 120 -10.22 4.85 0.23
C PRO A 120 -9.90 6.07 1.11
N GLY A 121 -9.37 7.12 0.48
CA GLY A 121 -9.11 8.41 1.12
C GLY A 121 -10.33 9.35 1.06
N PHE A 122 -10.17 10.57 1.58
CA PHE A 122 -11.21 11.61 1.56
C PHE A 122 -11.01 12.64 0.45
N GLY A 123 -10.09 12.42 -0.50
CA GLY A 123 -9.79 13.35 -1.57
C GLY A 123 -8.97 14.55 -1.08
N THR A 124 -9.59 15.72 -1.06
CA THR A 124 -8.93 16.95 -0.58
C THR A 124 -9.58 17.41 0.71
N THR A 125 -8.83 17.37 1.80
CA THR A 125 -9.28 17.79 3.13
C THR A 125 -8.13 18.38 3.93
N THR A 126 -8.40 19.46 4.66
CA THR A 126 -7.45 19.99 5.66
C THR A 126 -7.77 19.51 7.09
N GLU A 127 -8.85 18.75 7.25
CA GLU A 127 -9.17 18.08 8.51
C GLU A 127 -8.35 16.80 8.64
N MET A 128 -7.85 16.57 9.85
CA MET A 128 -7.17 15.34 10.21
C MET A 128 -8.11 14.14 10.00
N LYS A 129 -7.60 13.08 9.35
CA LYS A 129 -8.31 11.82 9.16
C LYS A 129 -7.52 10.68 9.79
N SER A 130 -8.26 9.70 10.31
CA SER A 130 -7.71 8.51 10.93
C SER A 130 -8.22 7.28 10.20
N TYR A 131 -7.33 6.30 10.04
CA TYR A 131 -7.58 5.09 9.30
C TYR A 131 -7.06 3.88 10.04
N SER A 132 -7.61 2.72 9.73
CA SER A 132 -7.09 1.45 10.19
C SER A 132 -7.25 0.34 9.15
N PHE A 133 -6.38 -0.65 9.23
CA PHE A 133 -6.45 -1.86 8.41
C PHE A 133 -6.01 -3.06 9.25
N ILE A 134 -6.83 -4.10 9.29
CA ILE A 134 -6.57 -5.30 10.09
C ILE A 134 -6.09 -6.43 9.17
N ILE A 135 -4.96 -7.03 9.52
CA ILE A 135 -4.43 -8.25 8.92
C ILE A 135 -4.65 -9.38 9.93
N PRO A 136 -5.58 -10.30 9.67
CA PRO A 136 -5.84 -11.41 10.57
C PRO A 136 -4.78 -12.51 10.45
N ASP A 137 -4.63 -13.30 11.51
CA ASP A 137 -3.90 -14.57 11.51
C ASP A 137 -2.47 -14.47 10.95
N VAL A 138 -1.73 -13.49 11.45
CA VAL A 138 -0.35 -13.22 11.08
C VAL A 138 0.58 -14.27 11.68
N ASN A 139 1.23 -15.04 10.79
CA ASN A 139 2.01 -16.23 11.15
C ASN A 139 3.52 -16.13 10.86
N ALA A 140 4.01 -14.94 10.50
CA ALA A 140 5.43 -14.72 10.21
C ALA A 140 6.12 -13.95 11.34
N VAL A 141 7.39 -14.28 11.56
CA VAL A 141 8.16 -13.76 12.71
C VAL A 141 8.47 -12.29 12.57
N VAL A 142 8.88 -11.83 11.40
CA VAL A 142 9.08 -10.39 11.12
C VAL A 142 8.37 -10.05 9.83
N GLN A 143 7.58 -8.97 9.86
CA GLN A 143 6.91 -8.41 8.70
C GLN A 143 7.07 -6.91 8.64
N TYR A 144 7.08 -6.41 7.42
CA TYR A 144 7.17 -5.00 7.12
C TYR A 144 5.90 -4.58 6.42
N TYR A 145 5.29 -3.50 6.91
CA TYR A 145 4.11 -2.92 6.30
C TYR A 145 4.43 -1.49 5.89
N ARG A 146 3.93 -1.06 4.74
CA ARG A 146 4.01 0.34 4.32
C ARG A 146 2.75 0.78 3.61
N LEU A 147 2.59 2.09 3.57
CA LEU A 147 1.51 2.75 2.83
C LEU A 147 2.06 3.32 1.53
N LYS A 148 1.30 3.15 0.46
CA LYS A 148 1.49 3.86 -0.79
C LYS A 148 0.21 4.61 -1.11
N GLN A 149 0.27 5.93 -1.00
CA GLN A 149 -0.83 6.78 -1.38
C GLN A 149 -0.98 6.83 -2.89
N ILE A 150 -2.21 6.80 -3.36
CA ILE A 150 -2.60 6.98 -4.76
C ILE A 150 -3.48 8.23 -4.84
N ASP A 151 -3.19 9.11 -5.80
CA ASP A 151 -3.98 10.30 -6.07
C ASP A 151 -4.92 10.06 -7.25
N PHE A 152 -5.99 10.85 -7.39
CA PHE A 152 -6.97 10.69 -8.48
C PHE A 152 -6.39 10.93 -9.88
N ASP A 153 -5.26 11.61 -9.98
CA ASP A 153 -4.51 11.80 -11.23
C ASP A 153 -3.58 10.61 -11.57
N GLY A 154 -3.55 9.58 -10.72
CA GLY A 154 -2.74 8.38 -10.87
C GLY A 154 -1.30 8.52 -10.37
N THR A 155 -0.92 9.66 -9.82
CA THR A 155 0.38 9.80 -9.12
C THR A 155 0.34 9.05 -7.78
N SER A 156 1.53 8.73 -7.26
CA SER A 156 1.63 7.97 -6.01
C SER A 156 2.84 8.35 -5.18
N THR A 157 2.69 8.29 -3.86
CA THR A 157 3.74 8.55 -2.88
C THR A 157 3.85 7.36 -1.92
N THR A 158 5.06 6.84 -1.70
CA THR A 158 5.31 5.73 -0.78
C THR A 158 5.94 6.23 0.51
N PHE A 159 5.41 5.77 1.64
CA PHE A 159 5.92 6.10 2.97
C PHE A 159 6.87 5.01 3.51
N ASN A 160 7.61 5.35 4.56
CA ASN A 160 8.50 4.42 5.25
C ASN A 160 7.70 3.24 5.82
N SER A 161 8.34 2.06 5.85
CA SER A 161 7.75 0.87 6.45
C SER A 161 7.83 0.89 7.97
N VAL A 162 6.89 0.17 8.58
CA VAL A 162 6.92 -0.21 9.99
C VAL A 162 7.15 -1.71 10.09
N GLU A 163 7.90 -2.12 11.09
CA GLU A 163 8.21 -3.51 11.40
C GLU A 163 7.26 -4.04 12.47
N VAL A 164 6.76 -5.26 12.30
CA VAL A 164 6.02 -6.00 13.31
C VAL A 164 6.66 -7.36 13.49
N THR A 165 6.96 -7.68 14.74
CA THR A 165 7.45 -9.00 15.13
C THR A 165 6.29 -9.84 15.65
N GLY A 166 5.89 -10.85 14.87
CA GLY A 166 4.86 -11.81 15.22
C GLY A 166 5.31 -12.82 16.29
N PRO A 167 4.40 -13.65 16.81
CA PRO A 167 4.77 -14.74 17.71
C PRO A 167 5.70 -15.71 16.98
N MET A 168 6.84 -16.04 17.60
CA MET A 168 7.79 -16.98 17.04
C MET A 168 7.22 -18.40 17.19
N PRO A 169 7.15 -19.20 16.11
CA PRO A 169 6.71 -20.58 16.24
C PRO A 169 7.68 -21.36 17.12
N ASP A 170 7.16 -22.15 18.05
CA ASP A 170 8.02 -22.97 18.92
C ASP A 170 8.46 -24.28 18.26
N ASN A 171 7.69 -24.77 17.28
CA ASN A 171 7.85 -26.10 16.71
C ASN A 171 7.79 -26.10 15.19
N PHE A 172 8.52 -27.05 14.60
CA PHE A 172 8.34 -27.41 13.20
C PHE A 172 6.99 -28.10 13.00
N VAL A 173 6.23 -27.70 11.99
CA VAL A 173 4.92 -28.29 11.67
C VAL A 173 4.79 -28.50 10.17
N LEU A 174 4.28 -29.67 9.77
CA LEU A 174 3.79 -29.93 8.43
C LEU A 174 2.27 -30.18 8.52
N ASN A 175 1.49 -29.28 7.94
CA ASN A 175 0.03 -29.40 7.95
C ASN A 175 -0.44 -30.38 6.87
N GLN A 176 -1.67 -30.86 7.05
CA GLN A 176 -2.37 -31.61 6.01
C GLN A 176 -2.67 -30.66 4.84
N ASN A 177 -2.39 -31.11 3.61
CA ASN A 177 -2.73 -30.33 2.42
C ASN A 177 -4.24 -30.03 2.38
N HIS A 178 -4.60 -28.82 1.92
CA HIS A 178 -6.00 -28.41 1.80
C HIS A 178 -6.27 -27.81 0.41
N PRO A 179 -7.34 -28.24 -0.29
CA PRO A 179 -8.25 -29.33 0.08
C PRO A 179 -7.58 -30.72 0.05
N ASN A 180 -8.14 -31.70 0.76
CA ASN A 180 -7.78 -33.11 0.62
C ASN A 180 -9.04 -33.96 0.88
N PRO A 181 -9.60 -34.66 -0.13
CA PRO A 181 -9.08 -34.84 -1.50
C PRO A 181 -9.07 -33.56 -2.35
N PHE A 182 -8.25 -33.49 -3.40
CA PHE A 182 -8.10 -32.30 -4.26
C PHE A 182 -8.18 -32.60 -5.76
N ASN A 183 -8.44 -31.58 -6.58
CA ASN A 183 -8.49 -31.67 -8.06
C ASN A 183 -8.24 -30.31 -8.75
N PRO A 184 -7.21 -30.15 -9.60
CA PRO A 184 -5.89 -30.78 -9.52
C PRO A 184 -4.95 -30.01 -8.59
N SER A 185 -5.39 -28.91 -7.97
CA SER A 185 -4.58 -28.04 -7.12
C SER A 185 -4.90 -28.20 -5.64
N THR A 186 -3.86 -28.09 -4.80
CA THR A 186 -3.96 -28.04 -3.33
C THR A 186 -2.89 -27.11 -2.78
N THR A 187 -3.10 -26.59 -1.57
CA THR A 187 -2.07 -25.88 -0.82
C THR A 187 -1.45 -26.80 0.22
N ILE A 188 -0.12 -26.79 0.31
CA ILE A 188 0.65 -27.44 1.37
C ILE A 188 1.24 -26.35 2.24
N SER A 189 0.94 -26.39 3.54
CA SER A 189 1.44 -25.41 4.50
C SER A 189 2.35 -26.05 5.55
N PHE A 190 3.36 -25.30 5.97
CA PHE A 190 4.30 -25.73 7.00
C PHE A 190 4.81 -24.53 7.80
N THR A 191 5.28 -24.79 9.01
CA THR A 191 5.78 -23.77 9.94
C THR A 191 7.19 -24.14 10.39
N LEU A 192 8.08 -23.14 10.41
CA LEU A 192 9.47 -23.28 10.81
C LEU A 192 9.74 -22.39 12.04
N PRO A 193 10.23 -22.93 13.17
CA PRO A 193 10.59 -22.13 14.33
C PRO A 193 11.88 -21.33 14.10
N VAL A 194 12.71 -21.76 13.15
CA VAL A 194 14.01 -21.17 12.82
C VAL A 194 14.22 -21.20 11.31
N GLU A 195 15.01 -20.25 10.77
CA GLU A 195 15.44 -20.31 9.37
C GLU A 195 16.00 -21.71 9.05
N SER A 196 15.52 -22.30 7.97
CA SER A 196 15.82 -23.69 7.61
C SER A 196 15.93 -23.89 6.11
N TYR A 197 16.84 -24.76 5.67
CA TYR A 197 16.81 -25.32 4.33
C TYR A 197 15.74 -26.41 4.27
N VAL A 198 14.69 -26.20 3.47
CA VAL A 198 13.53 -27.08 3.36
C VAL A 198 13.49 -27.74 2.00
N THR A 199 13.22 -29.05 2.00
CA THR A 199 12.87 -29.82 0.81
C THR A 199 11.53 -30.52 1.02
N ILE A 200 10.59 -30.32 0.10
CA ILE A 200 9.32 -31.06 0.06
C ILE A 200 9.29 -31.93 -1.18
N LYS A 201 9.22 -33.24 -0.98
CA LYS A 201 9.17 -34.24 -2.06
C LYS A 201 7.85 -34.98 -2.04
N LEU A 202 7.38 -35.34 -3.23
CA LEU A 202 6.18 -36.11 -3.45
C LEU A 202 6.53 -37.49 -3.99
N PHE A 203 5.88 -38.51 -3.43
CA PHE A 203 6.09 -39.91 -3.77
C PHE A 203 4.76 -40.58 -4.13
N ASN A 204 4.81 -41.51 -5.08
CA ASN A 204 3.70 -42.43 -5.31
C ASN A 204 3.69 -43.57 -4.25
N MET A 205 2.68 -44.44 -4.29
CA MET A 205 2.54 -45.56 -3.36
C MET A 205 3.64 -46.64 -3.51
N LEU A 206 4.42 -46.62 -4.59
CA LEU A 206 5.59 -47.48 -4.79
C LEU A 206 6.88 -46.86 -4.22
N GLY A 207 6.80 -45.66 -3.64
CA GLY A 207 7.96 -44.94 -3.08
C GLY A 207 8.80 -44.21 -4.13
N GLN A 208 8.34 -44.09 -5.37
CA GLN A 208 9.05 -43.35 -6.41
C GLN A 208 8.77 -41.85 -6.25
N GLU A 209 9.83 -41.03 -6.26
CA GLU A 209 9.72 -39.57 -6.28
C GLU A 209 9.09 -39.13 -7.61
N VAL A 210 7.95 -38.45 -7.55
CA VAL A 210 7.20 -37.99 -8.73
C VAL A 210 7.24 -36.48 -8.91
N ALA A 211 7.55 -35.72 -7.85
CA ALA A 211 7.73 -34.28 -7.91
C ALA A 211 8.54 -33.77 -6.71
N LYS A 212 9.18 -32.61 -6.90
CA LYS A 212 9.75 -31.80 -5.81
C LYS A 212 8.95 -30.49 -5.75
N ILE A 213 8.30 -30.25 -4.62
CA ILE A 213 7.33 -29.15 -4.41
C ILE A 213 8.04 -27.88 -3.91
N ALA A 214 9.03 -28.04 -3.04
CA ALA A 214 9.85 -26.95 -2.53
C ALA A 214 11.29 -27.43 -2.33
N ASP A 215 12.27 -26.55 -2.58
CA ASP A 215 13.70 -26.81 -2.39
C ASP A 215 14.46 -25.49 -2.22
N GLY A 216 14.83 -25.14 -1.00
CA GLY A 216 15.55 -23.90 -0.74
C GLY A 216 15.58 -23.48 0.72
N SER A 217 16.18 -22.32 1.00
CA SER A 217 16.19 -21.72 2.33
C SER A 217 14.94 -20.89 2.57
N PHE A 218 14.31 -21.10 3.73
CA PHE A 218 13.11 -20.41 4.16
C PHE A 218 13.31 -19.79 5.54
N GLN A 219 12.82 -18.57 5.70
CA GLN A 219 12.84 -17.85 6.96
C GLN A 219 11.92 -18.51 8.00
N THR A 220 12.11 -18.17 9.28
CA THR A 220 11.20 -18.60 10.35
C THR A 220 9.78 -18.06 10.15
N GLY A 221 8.77 -18.83 10.54
CA GLY A 221 7.34 -18.53 10.32
C GLY A 221 6.62 -19.60 9.50
N SER A 222 5.40 -19.28 9.05
CA SER A 222 4.58 -20.18 8.24
C SER A 222 4.68 -19.90 6.74
N HIS A 223 4.69 -20.95 5.94
CA HIS A 223 4.86 -20.94 4.49
C HIS A 223 3.75 -21.74 3.82
N ASN A 224 3.25 -21.24 2.69
CA ASN A 224 2.22 -21.88 1.88
C ASN A 224 2.73 -22.11 0.46
N PHE A 225 2.63 -23.34 -0.02
CA PHE A 225 2.99 -23.73 -1.38
C PHE A 225 1.77 -24.27 -2.12
N GLU A 226 1.40 -23.61 -3.23
CA GLU A 226 0.42 -24.14 -4.15
C GLU A 226 1.07 -25.26 -4.99
N PHE A 227 0.41 -26.42 -5.02
CA PHE A 227 0.83 -27.56 -5.82
C PHE A 227 -0.25 -27.93 -6.83
N ASN A 228 0.11 -27.94 -8.10
CA ASN A 228 -0.76 -28.35 -9.20
C ASN A 228 -0.34 -29.73 -9.74
N ALA A 229 -1.21 -30.71 -9.59
CA ALA A 229 -0.99 -32.10 -9.97
C ALA A 229 -1.55 -32.47 -11.35
N GLN A 230 -1.69 -31.51 -12.27
CA GLN A 230 -2.23 -31.76 -13.63
C GLN A 230 -1.48 -32.83 -14.43
N ASN A 231 -0.24 -33.15 -14.09
CA ASN A 231 0.53 -34.18 -14.79
C ASN A 231 0.53 -35.54 -14.05
N LEU A 232 -0.24 -35.67 -12.97
CA LEU A 232 -0.34 -36.89 -12.16
C LEU A 232 -1.69 -37.58 -12.37
N THR A 233 -1.71 -38.91 -12.18
CA THR A 233 -2.93 -39.73 -12.23
C THR A 233 -3.69 -39.66 -10.91
N SER A 234 -5.01 -39.85 -10.93
CA SER A 234 -5.79 -39.96 -9.69
C SER A 234 -5.25 -41.09 -8.81
N GLY A 235 -5.20 -40.85 -7.50
CA GLY A 235 -4.64 -41.83 -6.57
C GLY A 235 -4.13 -41.21 -5.27
N ALA A 236 -3.61 -42.08 -4.42
CA ALA A 236 -2.95 -41.69 -3.18
C ALA A 236 -1.48 -41.37 -3.44
N TYR A 237 -1.02 -40.29 -2.81
CA TYR A 237 0.38 -39.86 -2.81
C TYR A 237 0.84 -39.55 -1.39
N ILE A 238 2.14 -39.58 -1.19
CA ILE A 238 2.79 -39.27 0.08
C ILE A 238 3.73 -38.09 -0.15
N TYR A 239 3.63 -37.04 0.64
CA TYR A 239 4.61 -35.96 0.63
C TYR A 239 5.39 -35.93 1.94
N THR A 240 6.67 -35.64 1.83
CA THR A 240 7.61 -35.57 2.95
C THR A 240 8.28 -34.21 2.93
N LEU A 241 8.24 -33.53 4.07
CA LEU A 241 9.02 -32.33 4.35
C LEU A 241 10.25 -32.72 5.16
N GLU A 242 11.41 -32.29 4.72
CA GLU A 242 12.67 -32.30 5.47
C GLU A 242 13.14 -30.85 5.64
N ALA A 243 13.42 -30.43 6.87
CA ALA A 243 13.91 -29.09 7.20
C ALA A 243 15.19 -29.19 8.04
N ASN A 244 16.23 -28.48 7.62
CA ASN A 244 17.51 -28.37 8.32
C ASN A 244 17.69 -26.93 8.79
N GLY A 245 17.46 -26.69 10.09
CA GLY A 245 17.56 -25.38 10.72
C GLY A 245 19.00 -24.91 10.86
N VAL A 246 19.22 -23.60 10.73
CA VAL A 246 20.55 -22.97 10.90
C VAL A 246 21.14 -23.15 12.30
N ASN A 247 20.30 -23.46 13.30
CA ASN A 247 20.70 -23.79 14.67
C ASN A 247 21.04 -25.29 14.87
N GLY A 248 21.08 -26.09 13.80
CA GLY A 248 21.37 -27.53 13.84
C GLY A 248 20.16 -28.42 14.13
N GLN A 249 18.96 -27.86 14.35
CA GLN A 249 17.74 -28.66 14.45
C GLN A 249 17.39 -29.27 13.09
N VAL A 250 16.96 -30.53 13.10
CA VAL A 250 16.51 -31.22 11.88
C VAL A 250 15.09 -31.73 12.13
N PHE A 251 14.22 -31.54 11.15
CA PHE A 251 12.83 -32.00 11.19
C PHE A 251 12.48 -32.78 9.93
N LYS A 252 11.75 -33.88 10.11
CA LYS A 252 11.20 -34.67 9.01
C LYS A 252 9.77 -35.07 9.34
N SER A 253 8.85 -34.79 8.45
CA SER A 253 7.43 -35.15 8.59
C SER A 253 6.83 -35.58 7.28
N THR A 254 5.86 -36.47 7.35
CA THR A 254 5.27 -37.12 6.18
C THR A 254 3.75 -37.16 6.32
N LYS A 255 3.06 -36.89 5.22
CA LYS A 255 1.60 -36.85 5.15
C LYS A 255 1.12 -37.48 3.84
N LYS A 256 -0.13 -37.94 3.83
CA LYS A 256 -0.78 -38.56 2.68
C LYS A 256 -1.77 -37.59 2.06
N MET A 257 -1.86 -37.54 0.74
CA MET A 257 -2.85 -36.76 0.00
C MET A 257 -3.57 -37.63 -1.04
N LEU A 258 -4.80 -37.26 -1.38
CA LEU A 258 -5.63 -37.96 -2.36
C LEU A 258 -5.98 -37.03 -3.52
N LEU A 259 -5.49 -37.36 -4.71
CA LEU A 259 -5.84 -36.68 -5.96
C LEU A 259 -7.06 -37.37 -6.59
N LEU A 260 -8.12 -36.59 -6.80
CA LEU A 260 -9.29 -36.99 -7.58
C LEU A 260 -9.27 -36.25 -8.92
N ARG A 261 -9.67 -36.94 -9.99
CA ARG A 261 -9.98 -36.32 -11.27
C ARG A 261 -11.41 -36.62 -11.62
#